data_AF-A0A938DJ25-F1
#
_entry.id   AF-A0A938DJ25-F1
#
_cell.length_a   1.000
_cell.length_b   1.000
_cell.length_c   1.000
_cell.angle_alpha   90.00
_cell.angle_beta   90.00
_cell.angle_gamma   90.00
#
_symmetry.space_group_name_H-M   'P 1'
#
loop_
_entity.id
_entity.type
_entity.pdbx_description
1 polymer ?
#
loop_
_entity_poly.entity_id
_entity_poly.type
_entity_poly.pdbx_seq_one_letter_code
_entity_poly.pdbx_strand_id
1 'polypeptide(L)'
;GFDRVAGASAEVGVLFMGLALVTGSLWGRLTWGTFWQWDPRLTTTLFLFVTYVGYLAVRNIDSDPHRRARRSAVLALLAVLEIPLVHFSVVLWRSLHQEASVLNPDGDVRLDDLMLFTLFSGVVAFTLIFVWLVMHRQRLAALQDAQLGAGLDAAIAARRAETVA
;
A
#
# COMPACT_ATOMS: atom_id res chain seq x y z
N GLY A 1 -1.59 16.25 -8.34
CA GLY A 1 -2.75 15.50 -7.83
C GLY A 1 -2.41 14.05 -7.62
N PHE A 2 -2.38 13.25 -8.70
CA PHE A 2 -2.20 11.79 -8.65
C PHE A 2 -0.89 11.31 -8.01
N ASP A 3 0.23 12.02 -8.21
CA ASP A 3 1.49 11.66 -7.55
C ASP A 3 1.38 11.65 -6.01
N ARG A 4 0.68 12.63 -5.42
CA ARG A 4 0.43 12.67 -3.97
C ARG A 4 -0.51 11.55 -3.53
N VAL A 5 -1.54 11.25 -4.33
CA VAL A 5 -2.46 10.14 -4.06
C VAL A 5 -1.69 8.82 -4.05
N ALA A 6 -0.81 8.59 -5.02
CA ALA A 6 0.01 7.40 -5.11
C ALA A 6 0.97 7.28 -3.93
N GLY A 7 1.65 8.38 -3.53
CA GLY A 7 2.47 8.42 -2.33
C GLY A 7 1.70 8.10 -1.05
N ALA A 8 0.57 8.78 -0.83
CA ALA A 8 -0.29 8.56 0.32
C ALA A 8 -0.85 7.13 0.38
N SER A 9 -1.25 6.59 -0.77
CA SER A 9 -1.77 5.22 -0.89
C SER A 9 -0.70 4.19 -0.56
N ALA A 10 0.55 4.41 -1.01
CA ALA A 10 1.66 3.51 -0.69
C ALA A 10 2.00 3.54 0.81
N GLU A 11 2.03 4.72 1.45
CA GLU A 11 2.28 4.84 2.89
C GLU A 11 1.22 4.11 3.73
N VAL A 12 -0.06 4.34 3.43
CA VAL A 12 -1.17 3.64 4.11
C VAL A 12 -1.16 2.14 3.77
N GLY A 13 -0.84 1.79 2.52
CA GLY A 13 -0.72 0.41 2.06
C GLY A 13 0.34 -0.38 2.84
N VAL A 14 1.53 0.20 3.06
CA VAL A 14 2.58 -0.42 3.89
C VAL A 14 2.07 -0.71 5.30
N LEU A 15 1.32 0.22 5.91
CA LEU A 15 0.74 -0.01 7.25
C LEU A 15 -0.23 -1.19 7.24
N PHE A 16 -1.15 -1.24 6.28
CA PHE A 16 -2.16 -2.31 6.19
C PHE A 16 -1.52 -3.67 5.91
N MET A 17 -0.57 -3.72 4.96
CA MET A 17 0.16 -4.93 4.64
C MET A 17 1.03 -5.42 5.80
N GLY A 18 1.71 -4.49 6.49
CA GLY A 18 2.48 -4.81 7.68
C GLY A 18 1.60 -5.37 8.80
N LEU A 19 0.44 -4.75 9.05
CA LEU A 19 -0.55 -5.27 10.00
C LEU A 19 -1.07 -6.66 9.59
N ALA A 20 -1.37 -6.86 8.30
CA ALA A 20 -1.82 -8.15 7.79
C ALA A 20 -0.75 -9.24 7.97
N LEU A 21 0.52 -8.95 7.68
CA LEU A 21 1.62 -9.89 7.89
C LEU A 21 1.84 -10.21 9.37
N VAL A 22 1.83 -9.20 10.25
CA VAL A 22 2.02 -9.39 11.70
C VAL A 22 0.85 -10.19 12.30
N THR A 23 -0.39 -9.77 12.05
CA THR A 23 -1.58 -10.45 12.57
C THR A 23 -1.72 -11.85 11.96
N GLY A 24 -1.44 -12.02 10.67
CA GLY A 24 -1.38 -13.32 10.01
C GLY A 24 -0.31 -14.24 10.60
N SER A 25 0.86 -13.71 10.95
CA SER A 25 1.93 -14.47 11.61
C SER A 25 1.52 -14.97 13.01
N LEU A 26 0.86 -14.11 13.80
CA LEU A 26 0.30 -14.49 15.11
C LEU A 26 -0.75 -15.60 14.96
N TRP A 27 -1.64 -15.49 13.98
CA TRP A 27 -2.63 -16.51 13.67
C TRP A 27 -1.99 -17.81 13.16
N GLY A 28 -0.94 -17.71 12.34
CA GLY A 28 -0.17 -18.86 11.84
C GLY A 28 0.48 -19.65 12.96
N ARG A 29 0.99 -18.98 14.01
CA ARG A 29 1.52 -19.66 15.20
C ARG A 29 0.46 -20.50 15.90
N LEU A 30 -0.78 -20.01 15.99
CA LEU A 30 -1.89 -20.75 16.60
C LEU A 30 -2.37 -21.92 15.72
N THR A 31 -2.38 -21.75 14.40
CA THR A 31 -2.99 -22.71 13.48
C THR A 31 -2.01 -23.78 12.98
N TRP A 32 -0.77 -23.40 12.69
CA TRP A 32 0.26 -24.29 12.11
C TRP A 32 1.48 -24.49 13.02
N GLY A 33 1.46 -23.91 14.22
CA GLY A 33 2.58 -24.04 15.16
C GLY A 33 3.82 -23.23 14.79
N THR A 34 3.79 -22.34 13.79
CA THR A 34 4.93 -21.48 13.43
C THR A 34 4.46 -20.10 12.96
N PHE A 35 5.30 -19.08 13.20
CA PHE A 35 5.04 -17.70 12.78
C PHE A 35 5.15 -17.49 11.26
N TRP A 36 5.87 -18.38 10.57
CA TRP A 36 6.09 -18.27 9.13
C TRP A 36 6.25 -19.63 8.48
N GLN A 37 5.74 -19.73 7.27
CA GLN A 37 5.96 -20.82 6.33
C GLN A 37 6.26 -20.20 4.96
N TRP A 38 7.12 -20.83 4.18
CA TRP A 38 7.46 -20.40 2.82
C TRP A 38 6.37 -20.82 1.81
N ASP A 39 5.13 -20.54 2.17
CA ASP A 39 3.96 -20.77 1.33
C ASP A 39 3.91 -19.73 0.20
N PRO A 40 3.47 -20.10 -1.01
CA PRO A 40 3.36 -19.17 -2.13
C PRO A 40 2.53 -17.92 -1.84
N ARG A 41 1.43 -18.03 -1.08
CA ARG A 41 0.54 -16.90 -0.78
C ARG A 41 1.20 -15.92 0.18
N LEU A 42 1.84 -16.45 1.23
CA LEU A 42 2.56 -15.65 2.21
C LEU A 42 3.78 -14.98 1.57
N THR A 43 4.55 -15.73 0.80
CA THR A 43 5.79 -15.25 0.19
C THR A 43 5.53 -14.17 -0.86
N THR A 44 4.51 -14.35 -1.72
CA THR A 44 4.14 -13.31 -2.70
C THR A 44 3.58 -12.06 -2.02
N THR A 45 2.81 -12.20 -0.94
CA THR A 45 2.33 -11.05 -0.14
C THR A 45 3.48 -10.31 0.54
N LEU A 46 4.48 -11.03 1.06
CA LEU A 46 5.69 -10.43 1.63
C LEU A 46 6.50 -9.70 0.56
N PHE A 47 6.62 -10.27 -0.64
CA PHE A 47 7.29 -9.61 -1.76
C PHE A 47 6.59 -8.29 -2.12
N LEU A 48 5.25 -8.30 -2.22
CA LEU A 48 4.45 -7.09 -2.43
C LEU A 48 4.67 -6.04 -1.34
N PHE A 49 4.77 -6.47 -0.08
CA PHE A 49 5.07 -5.57 1.04
C PHE A 49 6.44 -4.91 0.87
N VAL A 50 7.48 -5.70 0.56
CA VAL A 50 8.83 -5.19 0.32
C VAL A 50 8.87 -4.26 -0.88
N THR A 51 8.13 -4.56 -1.95
CA THR A 51 8.01 -3.69 -3.13
C THR A 51 7.36 -2.34 -2.77
N TYR A 52 6.32 -2.33 -1.92
CA TYR A 52 5.71 -1.09 -1.44
C TYR A 52 6.68 -0.25 -0.59
N VAL A 53 7.45 -0.90 0.29
CA VAL A 53 8.53 -0.22 1.05
C VAL A 53 9.60 0.32 0.11
N GLY A 54 10.02 -0.45 -0.90
CA GLY A 54 10.97 -0.03 -1.93
C GLY A 54 10.47 1.16 -2.75
N TYR A 55 9.19 1.17 -3.13
CA TYR A 55 8.56 2.32 -3.78
C TYR A 55 8.68 3.60 -2.94
N LEU A 56 8.41 3.53 -1.65
CA LEU A 56 8.55 4.68 -0.74
C LEU A 56 10.01 5.09 -0.56
N ALA A 57 10.93 4.13 -0.43
CA ALA A 57 12.36 4.39 -0.35
C ALA A 57 12.85 5.17 -1.57
N VAL A 58 12.49 4.72 -2.78
CA VAL A 58 12.83 5.43 -4.01
C VAL A 58 12.13 6.77 -4.09
N ARG A 59 10.85 6.87 -3.67
CA ARG A 59 10.12 8.13 -3.66
C ARG A 59 10.80 9.19 -2.78
N ASN A 60 11.39 8.78 -1.66
CA ASN A 60 12.03 9.67 -0.68
C ASN A 60 13.44 10.15 -1.06
N ILE A 61 14.04 9.67 -2.15
CA ILE A 61 15.33 10.19 -2.61
C ILE A 61 15.19 11.65 -3.06
N ASP A 62 16.06 12.55 -2.62
CA ASP A 62 15.99 13.96 -3.01
C ASP A 62 16.04 14.14 -4.53
N SER A 63 15.04 14.83 -5.08
CA SER A 63 14.93 15.14 -6.50
C SER A 63 13.81 16.16 -6.75
N ASP A 64 13.86 16.81 -7.91
CA ASP A 64 12.74 17.63 -8.39
C ASP A 64 11.42 16.82 -8.40
N PRO A 65 10.28 17.42 -8.02
CA PRO A 65 8.98 16.76 -7.99
C PRO A 65 8.62 15.97 -9.25
N HIS A 66 8.98 16.44 -10.45
CA HIS A 66 8.70 15.73 -11.70
C HIS A 66 9.53 14.45 -11.83
N ARG A 67 10.81 14.51 -11.45
CA ARG A 67 11.70 13.33 -11.50
C ARG A 67 11.27 12.28 -10.47
N ARG A 68 10.91 12.72 -9.27
CA ARG A 68 10.32 11.87 -8.22
C ARG A 68 9.07 11.17 -8.72
N ALA A 69 8.11 11.92 -9.28
CA ALA A 69 6.86 11.37 -9.78
C ALA A 69 7.10 10.33 -10.89
N ARG A 70 7.99 10.62 -11.85
CA ARG A 70 8.28 9.72 -12.97
C ARG A 70 8.90 8.40 -12.51
N ARG A 71 9.94 8.44 -11.67
CA ARG A 71 10.59 7.20 -11.19
C ARG A 71 9.65 6.38 -10.30
N SER A 72 8.85 7.05 -9.45
CA SER A 72 7.87 6.38 -8.61
C SER A 72 6.79 5.72 -9.46
N ALA A 73 6.29 6.39 -10.51
CA ALA A 73 5.30 5.80 -11.40
C ALA A 73 5.81 4.51 -12.08
N VAL A 74 7.07 4.46 -12.51
CA VAL A 74 7.67 3.24 -13.07
C VAL A 74 7.65 2.10 -12.06
N LEU A 75 8.06 2.35 -10.81
CA LEU A 75 8.01 1.33 -9.76
C LEU A 75 6.57 0.90 -9.42
N ALA A 76 5.63 1.85 -9.38
CA ALA A 76 4.23 1.53 -9.15
C ALA A 76 3.66 0.60 -10.24
N LEU A 77 4.04 0.81 -11.50
CA LEU A 77 3.65 -0.09 -12.60
C LEU A 77 4.22 -1.49 -12.43
N LEU A 78 5.45 -1.63 -11.92
CA LEU A 78 6.02 -2.94 -11.60
C LEU A 78 5.28 -3.60 -10.43
N ALA A 79 4.97 -2.85 -9.37
CA ALA A 79 4.22 -3.35 -8.21
C ALA A 79 2.81 -3.85 -8.60
N VAL A 80 2.17 -3.23 -9.60
CA VAL A 80 0.86 -3.68 -10.11
C VAL A 80 0.92 -5.11 -10.67
N LEU A 81 2.05 -5.54 -11.22
CA LEU A 81 2.21 -6.91 -11.74
C LEU A 81 2.21 -7.97 -10.63
N GLU A 82 2.51 -7.57 -9.39
CA GLU A 82 2.49 -8.48 -8.24
C GLU A 82 1.06 -8.71 -7.73
N ILE A 83 0.12 -7.80 -8.00
CA ILE A 83 -1.30 -7.96 -7.62
C ILE A 83 -1.90 -9.25 -8.21
N PRO A 84 -1.85 -9.51 -9.54
CA PRO A 84 -2.35 -10.77 -10.09
C PRO A 84 -1.52 -11.97 -9.61
N LEU A 85 -0.22 -11.82 -9.38
CA LEU A 85 0.62 -12.89 -8.84
C LEU A 85 0.15 -13.33 -7.45
N VAL A 86 -0.09 -12.38 -6.55
CA VAL A 86 -0.65 -12.64 -5.21
C VAL A 86 -2.04 -13.23 -5.32
N HIS A 87 -2.92 -12.66 -6.15
CA HIS A 87 -4.29 -13.16 -6.32
C HIS A 87 -4.34 -14.61 -6.80
N PHE A 88 -3.61 -14.92 -7.88
CA PHE A 88 -3.61 -16.26 -8.46
C PHE A 88 -2.72 -17.26 -7.73
N SER A 89 -1.94 -16.82 -6.73
CA SER A 89 -1.19 -17.74 -5.85
C SER A 89 -2.08 -18.78 -5.15
N VAL A 90 -3.39 -18.50 -5.05
CA VAL A 90 -4.41 -19.40 -4.51
C VAL A 90 -4.60 -20.67 -5.34
N VAL A 91 -4.43 -20.60 -6.67
CA VAL A 91 -4.66 -21.71 -7.61
C VAL A 91 -3.39 -22.20 -8.32
N LEU A 92 -2.39 -21.34 -8.48
CA LEU A 92 -1.20 -21.65 -9.30
C LEU A 92 -0.23 -22.62 -8.60
N TRP A 93 -0.21 -22.64 -7.27
CA TRP A 93 0.68 -23.50 -6.49
C TRP A 93 -0.06 -24.26 -5.41
N ARG A 94 0.47 -25.45 -5.07
CA ARG A 94 0.07 -26.15 -3.86
C ARG A 94 0.43 -25.30 -2.64
N SER A 95 -0.58 -25.06 -1.81
CA SER A 95 -0.48 -24.20 -0.64
C SER A 95 -0.95 -24.96 0.59
N LEU A 96 -0.45 -24.54 1.75
CA LEU A 96 -0.98 -24.98 3.05
C LEU A 96 -2.32 -24.30 3.39
N HIS A 97 -2.69 -23.24 2.68
CA HIS A 97 -3.95 -22.55 2.86
C HIS A 97 -5.08 -23.25 2.10
N GLN A 98 -6.29 -23.17 2.64
CA GLN A 98 -7.51 -23.58 1.96
C GLN A 98 -7.66 -22.92 0.58
N GLU A 99 -8.35 -23.57 -0.34
CA GLU A 99 -8.70 -23.00 -1.65
C GLU A 99 -9.59 -21.75 -1.52
N ALA A 100 -9.91 -21.11 -2.65
CA ALA A 100 -10.82 -19.97 -2.65
C ALA A 100 -12.18 -20.35 -2.03
N SER A 101 -12.88 -19.38 -1.46
CA SER A 101 -14.18 -19.62 -0.81
C SER A 101 -15.30 -18.72 -1.31
N VAL A 102 -14.96 -17.64 -2.02
CA VAL A 102 -15.92 -16.67 -2.60
C VAL A 102 -15.74 -16.55 -4.11
N LEU A 103 -14.51 -16.34 -4.57
CA LEU A 103 -14.17 -16.22 -5.99
C LEU A 103 -13.56 -17.53 -6.49
N ASN A 104 -14.30 -18.63 -6.34
CA ASN A 104 -13.84 -19.90 -6.86
C ASN A 104 -13.86 -19.89 -8.40
N PRO A 105 -12.96 -20.64 -9.06
CA PRO A 105 -12.96 -20.75 -10.52
C PRO A 105 -14.24 -21.38 -11.09
N ASP A 106 -14.96 -22.17 -10.30
CA ASP A 106 -16.25 -22.77 -10.64
C ASP A 106 -17.45 -21.83 -10.38
N GLY A 107 -17.20 -20.65 -9.77
CA GLY A 107 -18.22 -19.66 -9.44
C GLY A 107 -19.02 -19.93 -8.17
N ASP A 108 -18.73 -21.02 -7.46
CA ASP A 108 -19.46 -21.40 -6.25
C ASP A 108 -18.93 -20.69 -5.00
N VAL A 109 -19.80 -20.40 -4.04
CA VAL A 109 -19.46 -19.74 -2.77
C VAL A 109 -19.53 -20.77 -1.65
N ARG A 110 -18.38 -21.07 -1.04
CA ARG A 110 -18.20 -22.11 -0.02
C ARG A 110 -18.07 -21.52 1.39
N LEU A 111 -19.02 -20.65 1.76
CA LEU A 111 -19.09 -19.98 3.06
C LEU A 111 -20.54 -19.86 3.51
N ASP A 112 -20.78 -19.98 4.82
CA ASP A 112 -22.08 -19.71 5.45
C ASP A 112 -22.42 -18.21 5.37
N ASP A 113 -23.73 -17.89 5.34
CA ASP A 113 -24.26 -16.54 5.22
C ASP A 113 -23.71 -15.59 6.29
N LEU A 114 -23.57 -16.06 7.54
CA LEU A 114 -23.05 -15.21 8.62
C LEU A 114 -21.55 -14.92 8.43
N MET A 115 -20.80 -15.88 7.88
CA MET A 115 -19.38 -15.68 7.55
C MET A 115 -19.22 -14.71 6.39
N LEU A 116 -20.08 -14.80 5.36
CA LEU A 116 -20.10 -13.86 4.24
C LEU A 116 -20.43 -12.44 4.71
N PHE A 117 -21.48 -12.29 5.53
CA PHE A 117 -21.82 -11.00 6.10
C PHE A 117 -20.65 -10.40 6.88
N THR A 118 -19.97 -11.20 7.71
CA THR A 118 -18.80 -10.77 8.49
C THR A 118 -17.65 -10.34 7.58
N LEU A 119 -17.35 -11.15 6.55
CA LEU A 119 -16.30 -10.87 5.58
C LEU A 119 -16.55 -9.55 4.84
N PHE A 120 -17.73 -9.37 4.24
CA PHE A 120 -18.04 -8.18 3.45
C PHE A 120 -18.18 -6.93 4.31
N SER A 121 -18.74 -7.06 5.52
CA SER A 121 -18.75 -5.95 6.50
C SER A 121 -17.33 -5.51 6.83
N GLY A 122 -16.42 -6.47 7.02
CA GLY A 122 -14.99 -6.20 7.21
C GLY A 122 -14.35 -5.51 6.00
N VAL A 123 -14.56 -6.03 4.79
CA VAL A 123 -14.03 -5.43 3.55
C VAL A 123 -14.48 -3.98 3.41
N VAL A 124 -15.78 -3.69 3.63
CA VAL A 124 -16.31 -2.33 3.56
C VAL A 124 -15.67 -1.45 4.65
N ALA A 125 -15.65 -1.90 5.90
CA ALA A 125 -15.10 -1.14 7.01
C ALA A 125 -13.61 -0.79 6.80
N PHE A 126 -12.77 -1.77 6.48
CA PHE A 126 -11.34 -1.54 6.25
C PHE A 126 -11.07 -0.71 5.00
N THR A 127 -11.90 -0.83 3.95
CA THR A 127 -11.81 0.02 2.75
C THR A 127 -12.14 1.47 3.08
N LEU A 128 -13.19 1.72 3.86
CA LEU A 128 -13.55 3.08 4.31
C LEU A 128 -12.44 3.69 5.17
N ILE A 129 -11.84 2.91 6.09
CA ILE A 129 -10.70 3.35 6.89
C ILE A 129 -9.49 3.66 5.99
N PHE A 130 -9.19 2.80 5.02
CA PHE A 130 -8.09 3.02 4.07
C PHE A 130 -8.28 4.32 3.29
N VAL A 131 -9.46 4.52 2.68
CA VAL A 131 -9.79 5.73 1.93
C VAL A 131 -9.71 6.96 2.82
N TRP A 132 -10.23 6.88 4.05
CA TRP A 132 -10.16 7.96 5.02
C TRP A 132 -8.71 8.35 5.35
N LEU A 133 -7.83 7.38 5.62
CA LEU A 133 -6.41 7.61 5.89
C LEU A 133 -5.69 8.22 4.68
N VAL A 134 -5.93 7.71 3.47
CA VAL A 134 -5.34 8.24 2.23
C VAL A 134 -5.75 9.68 1.99
N MET A 135 -7.03 10.02 2.20
CA MET A 135 -7.52 11.40 2.08
C MET A 135 -6.79 12.33 3.06
N HIS A 136 -6.62 11.93 4.31
CA HIS A 136 -5.94 12.74 5.33
C HIS A 136 -4.45 12.90 5.01
N ARG A 137 -3.79 11.81 4.60
CA ARG A 137 -2.37 11.82 4.28
C ARG A 137 -2.07 12.68 3.03
N GLN A 138 -2.94 12.63 2.03
CA GLN A 138 -2.86 13.49 0.84
C GLN A 138 -3.05 14.97 1.19
N ARG A 139 -4.00 15.30 2.08
CA ARG A 139 -4.22 16.67 2.55
C ARG A 139 -2.96 17.19 3.25
N LEU A 140 -2.36 16.39 4.13
CA LEU A 140 -1.10 16.74 4.79
C LEU A 140 0.03 17.00 3.78
N ALA A 141 0.20 16.13 2.79
CA ALA A 141 1.20 16.33 1.73
C ALA A 141 0.97 17.62 0.93
N ALA A 142 -0.28 17.94 0.62
CA ALA A 142 -0.62 19.17 -0.10
C ALA A 142 -0.30 20.44 0.73
N LEU A 143 -0.54 20.40 2.04
CA LEU A 143 -0.22 21.50 2.94
C LEU A 143 1.30 21.69 3.09
N GLN A 144 2.05 20.58 3.20
CA GLN A 144 3.51 20.61 3.23
C GLN A 144 4.10 21.24 1.96
N ASP A 145 3.62 20.82 0.78
CA ASP A 145 4.03 21.40 -0.50
C ASP A 145 3.75 22.92 -0.54
N ALA A 146 2.58 23.36 -0.08
CA ALA A 146 2.19 24.77 -0.07
C ALA A 146 3.05 25.61 0.88
N GLN A 147 3.36 25.09 2.08
CA GLN A 147 4.22 25.76 3.05
C GLN A 147 5.65 25.91 2.53
N LEU A 148 6.19 24.88 1.87
CA LEU A 148 7.52 24.94 1.25
C LEU A 148 7.59 25.99 0.13
N GLY A 149 6.54 26.09 -0.70
CA GLY A 149 6.44 27.11 -1.73
C GLY A 149 6.45 28.53 -1.16
N ALA A 150 5.61 28.80 -0.16
CA ALA A 150 5.56 30.12 0.49
C ALA A 150 6.88 30.50 1.18
N GLY A 151 7.55 29.54 1.82
CA GLY A 151 8.86 29.77 2.43
C GLY A 151 9.95 30.12 1.40
N LEU A 152 9.92 29.47 0.23
CA LEU A 152 10.82 29.78 -0.88
C LEU A 152 10.57 31.20 -1.42
N ASP A 153 9.31 31.58 -1.63
CA ASP A 153 8.95 32.92 -2.11
C ASP A 153 9.43 34.02 -1.15
N ALA A 154 9.26 33.80 0.16
CA ALA A 154 9.77 34.71 1.19
C ALA A 154 11.30 34.82 1.17
N ALA A 155 12.01 33.71 1.02
CA ALA A 155 13.47 33.70 0.91
C ALA A 155 13.97 34.44 -0.35
N ILE A 156 13.28 34.27 -1.49
CA ILE A 156 13.59 35.00 -2.73
C ILE A 156 13.37 36.50 -2.55
N ALA A 157 12.27 36.90 -1.91
CA ALA A 157 11.98 38.31 -1.64
C ALA A 157 13.04 38.96 -0.73
N ALA A 158 13.46 38.28 0.34
CA ALA A 158 14.52 38.75 1.23
C ALA A 158 15.85 38.96 0.48
N ARG A 159 16.26 37.99 -0.35
CA ARG A 159 17.49 38.11 -1.16
C ARG A 159 17.47 39.26 -2.16
N ARG A 160 16.30 39.53 -2.77
CA ARG A 160 16.12 40.68 -3.68
C ARG A 160 16.21 42.02 -2.94
N ALA A 161 15.72 42.09 -1.71
CA ALA A 161 15.82 43.30 -0.89
C ALA A 161 17.29 43.59 -0.50
N GLU A 162 18.08 42.56 -0.18
CA GLU A 162 19.52 42.68 0.10
C GLU A 162 20.33 43.21 -1.09
N THR A 163 19.91 42.96 -2.33
CA THR A 163 20.64 43.39 -3.54
C THR A 163 20.33 44.83 -3.96
N VAL A 164 19.29 45.44 -3.38
CA VAL A 164 18.83 46.81 -3.70
C VAL A 164 19.28 47.81 -2.64
N ALA A 165 19.75 47.34 -1.48
CA ALA A 165 20.33 48.14 -0.40
C ALA A 165 21.84 48.32 -0.58
#